data_AF-A0A2D6E2F1-F1
#
_entry.id   AF-A0A2D6E2F1-F1
#
_cell.length_a   1.000
_cell.length_b   1.000
_cell.length_c   1.000
_cell.angle_alpha   90.00
_cell.angle_beta   90.00
_cell.angle_gamma   90.00
#
_symmetry.space_group_name_H-M   'P 1'
#
loop_
_entity.id
_entity.type
_entity.pdbx_description
1 polymer ?
#
loop_
_entity_poly.entity_id
_entity_poly.type
_entity_poly.pdbx_seq_one_letter_code
_entity_poly.pdbx_strand_id
1 'polypeptide(L)'
;MKVIDIAEDLYRELGDPTDISIPAIVYWLKTNVGSLTNLIGIKYTVDSTSQEIVDEESKEIVAEVGAVLKKMYVIHHYELKLRANITGLLKDTIISVTDDNSSVIKVNKNEVSKVLAQIKNQEYAELQKMVTAFRRREAKPIQVAGDDTVVDNRLSKYNSFNRINN
;
A
#
# COMPACT_ATOMS: atom_id res chain seq x y z
N MET A 1 13.01 12.19 -3.36
CA MET A 1 12.34 11.68 -4.58
C MET A 1 11.12 12.54 -4.79
N LYS A 2 11.06 13.27 -5.91
CA LYS A 2 9.98 14.22 -6.13
C LYS A 2 8.71 13.47 -6.50
N VAL A 3 7.55 14.03 -6.15
CA VAL A 3 6.26 13.40 -6.49
C VAL A 3 6.10 13.25 -8.00
N ILE A 4 6.67 14.16 -8.79
CA ILE A 4 6.63 14.09 -10.26
C ILE A 4 7.39 12.88 -10.80
N ASP A 5 8.57 12.57 -10.24
CA ASP A 5 9.38 11.42 -10.67
C ASP A 5 8.61 10.11 -10.40
N ILE A 6 7.93 10.02 -9.24
CA ILE A 6 7.07 8.88 -8.90
C ILE A 6 5.92 8.73 -9.90
N ALA A 7 5.31 9.85 -10.29
CA ALA A 7 4.20 9.86 -11.24
C ALA A 7 4.63 9.49 -12.66
N GLU A 8 5.81 9.93 -13.09
CA GLU A 8 6.39 9.57 -14.40
C GLU A 8 6.71 8.08 -14.47
N ASP A 9 7.38 7.54 -13.45
CA ASP A 9 7.62 6.10 -13.34
C ASP A 9 6.32 5.30 -13.43
N LEU A 10 5.31 5.71 -12.66
CA LEU A 10 4.02 5.06 -12.61
C LEU A 10 3.28 5.12 -13.96
N TYR A 11 3.37 6.25 -14.66
CA TYR A 11 2.80 6.42 -15.99
C TYR A 11 3.40 5.40 -16.97
N ARG A 12 4.72 5.20 -16.93
CA ARG A 12 5.43 4.21 -17.75
C ARG A 12 5.11 2.77 -17.33
N GLU A 13 5.08 2.49 -16.02
CA GLU A 13 4.72 1.17 -15.47
C GLU A 13 3.29 0.74 -15.89
N LEU A 14 2.37 1.69 -16.03
CA LEU A 14 1.01 1.47 -16.53
C LEU A 14 0.90 1.28 -18.05
N GLY A 15 2.02 1.36 -18.77
CA GLY A 15 2.09 1.17 -20.22
C GLY A 15 1.65 2.40 -21.03
N ASP A 16 2.02 3.60 -20.56
CA ASP A 16 1.75 4.88 -21.23
C ASP A 16 0.27 5.07 -21.62
N PRO A 17 -0.65 5.00 -20.64
CA PRO A 17 -2.08 5.12 -20.88
C PRO A 17 -2.49 6.46 -21.51
N THR A 18 -3.38 6.43 -22.51
CA THR A 18 -3.89 7.63 -23.19
C THR A 18 -5.02 8.34 -22.44
N ASP A 19 -5.63 7.66 -21.47
CA ASP A 19 -6.79 8.12 -20.70
C ASP A 19 -6.42 8.97 -19.48
N ILE A 20 -5.14 9.02 -19.10
CA ILE A 20 -4.66 9.74 -17.92
C ILE A 20 -3.39 10.54 -18.25
N SER A 21 -3.18 11.63 -17.53
CA SER A 21 -2.00 12.49 -17.68
C SER A 21 -1.15 12.51 -16.42
N ILE A 22 0.15 12.70 -16.56
CA ILE A 22 1.11 12.78 -15.43
C ILE A 22 0.65 13.80 -14.37
N PRO A 23 0.18 15.02 -14.71
CA PRO A 23 -0.32 15.96 -13.71
C PRO A 23 -1.50 15.44 -12.88
N ALA A 24 -2.39 14.65 -13.48
CA ALA A 24 -3.51 14.04 -12.77
C ALA A 24 -3.03 12.99 -11.76
N ILE A 25 -2.01 12.20 -12.13
CA ILE A 25 -1.34 11.26 -11.23
C ILE A 25 -0.70 12.00 -10.06
N VAL A 26 0.10 13.02 -10.34
CA VAL A 26 0.76 13.87 -9.32
C VAL A 26 -0.27 14.43 -8.34
N TYR A 27 -1.37 14.96 -8.84
CA TYR A 27 -2.44 15.52 -8.00
C TYR A 27 -3.05 14.46 -7.08
N TRP A 28 -3.35 13.27 -7.62
CA TRP A 28 -3.87 12.16 -6.83
C TRP A 28 -2.89 11.73 -5.74
N LEU A 29 -1.60 11.58 -6.08
CA LEU A 29 -0.55 11.20 -5.13
C LEU A 29 -0.48 12.19 -3.97
N LYS A 30 -0.45 13.51 -4.26
CA LYS A 30 -0.41 14.57 -3.23
C LYS A 30 -1.61 14.53 -2.31
N THR A 31 -2.81 14.28 -2.85
CA THR A 31 -4.05 14.27 -2.08
C THR A 31 -4.18 13.02 -1.20
N ASN A 32 -3.60 11.89 -1.63
CA ASN A 32 -3.74 10.59 -0.97
C ASN A 32 -2.56 10.21 -0.04
N VAL A 33 -1.61 11.12 0.21
CA VAL A 33 -0.52 10.89 1.18
C VAL A 33 -1.05 10.64 2.59
N GLY A 34 -2.21 11.23 2.95
CA GLY A 34 -2.88 10.92 4.22
C GLY A 34 -3.34 9.45 4.31
N SER A 35 -3.82 8.88 3.21
CA SER A 35 -4.20 7.47 3.14
C SER A 35 -2.99 6.55 3.31
N LEU A 36 -1.84 6.93 2.75
CA LEU A 36 -0.57 6.23 2.96
C LEU A 36 -0.15 6.25 4.43
N THR A 37 -0.30 7.40 5.09
CA THR A 37 -0.03 7.58 6.52
C THR A 37 -0.88 6.62 7.36
N ASN A 38 -2.17 6.52 7.08
CA ASN A 38 -3.08 5.60 7.78
C ASN A 38 -2.71 4.12 7.55
N LEU A 39 -2.25 3.77 6.35
CA LEU A 39 -1.85 2.40 6.01
C LEU A 39 -0.54 1.99 6.69
N ILE A 40 0.44 2.88 6.78
CA ILE A 40 1.78 2.52 7.28
C ILE A 40 1.92 2.80 8.77
N GLY A 41 1.28 3.85 9.27
CA GLY A 41 1.41 4.33 10.65
C GLY A 41 2.57 5.31 10.86
N ILE A 42 3.21 5.77 9.78
CA ILE A 42 4.24 6.82 9.77
C ILE A 42 3.63 8.01 9.03
N LYS A 43 3.83 9.23 9.56
CA LYS A 43 3.17 10.41 9.02
C LYS A 43 4.00 11.05 7.92
N TYR A 44 3.47 10.95 6.71
CA TYR A 44 4.04 11.59 5.54
C TYR A 44 3.27 12.87 5.19
N THR A 45 4.00 13.89 4.77
CA THR A 45 3.45 15.15 4.26
C THR A 45 4.12 15.51 2.94
N VAL A 46 3.46 16.35 2.15
CA VAL A 46 4.04 16.92 0.94
C VAL A 46 4.61 18.27 1.30
N ASP A 47 5.91 18.46 1.08
CA ASP A 47 6.52 19.78 1.23
C ASP A 47 6.05 20.71 0.11
N SER A 48 5.62 21.91 0.47
CA SER A 48 5.08 22.92 -0.44
C SER A 48 6.14 23.52 -1.36
N THR A 49 7.41 23.52 -0.95
CA THR A 49 8.51 24.15 -1.68
C THR A 49 9.23 23.16 -2.60
N SER A 50 9.70 22.04 -2.06
CA SER A 50 10.43 21.02 -2.83
C SER A 50 9.52 20.08 -3.65
N GLN A 51 8.22 20.03 -3.31
CA GLN A 51 7.27 19.05 -3.85
C GLN A 51 7.68 17.59 -3.62
N GLU A 52 8.44 17.33 -2.56
CA GLU A 52 8.83 16.00 -2.13
C GLU A 52 7.88 15.46 -1.06
N ILE A 53 7.77 14.14 -0.97
CA ILE A 53 7.08 13.48 0.14
C ILE A 53 8.11 13.29 1.24
N VAL A 54 7.86 13.91 2.39
CA VAL A 54 8.75 13.91 3.54
C VAL A 54 8.05 13.35 4.77
N ASP A 55 8.83 12.75 5.67
CA ASP A 55 8.38 12.37 7.01
C ASP A 55 8.40 13.59 7.96
N GLU A 56 7.93 13.44 9.21
CA GLU A 56 7.91 14.51 10.22
C GLU A 56 9.30 15.12 10.47
N GLU A 57 10.36 14.33 10.32
CA GLU A 57 11.74 14.77 10.48
C GLU A 57 12.34 15.38 9.20
N SER A 58 11.52 15.73 8.21
CA SER A 58 11.94 16.22 6.88
C SER A 58 12.87 15.24 6.15
N LYS A 59 12.77 13.95 6.48
CA LYS A 59 13.49 12.88 5.80
C LYS A 59 12.76 12.47 4.53
N GLU A 60 13.55 12.21 3.50
CA GLU A 60 13.04 11.70 2.24
C GLU A 60 12.32 10.36 2.42
N ILE A 61 11.23 10.17 1.68
CA ILE A 61 10.51 8.90 1.59
C ILE A 61 11.43 7.73 1.23
N VAL A 62 11.33 6.64 1.99
CA VAL A 62 12.04 5.40 1.69
C VAL A 62 11.46 4.78 0.41
N ALA A 63 12.31 4.22 -0.45
CA ALA A 63 11.90 3.64 -1.74
C ALA A 63 10.74 2.62 -1.63
N GLU A 64 10.70 1.83 -0.56
CA GLU A 64 9.64 0.83 -0.34
C GLU A 64 8.28 1.48 -0.05
N VAL A 65 8.28 2.59 0.69
CA VAL A 65 7.08 3.39 0.96
C VAL A 65 6.59 4.03 -0.34
N GLY A 66 7.53 4.48 -1.19
CA GLY A 66 7.24 4.93 -2.55
C GLY A 66 6.59 3.83 -3.40
N ALA A 67 7.08 2.60 -3.31
CA ALA A 67 6.48 1.45 -4.01
C ALA A 67 5.07 1.11 -3.49
N VAL A 68 4.82 1.21 -2.19
CA VAL A 68 3.48 1.07 -1.59
C VAL A 68 2.54 2.14 -2.16
N LEU A 69 2.99 3.39 -2.24
CA LEU A 69 2.19 4.49 -2.79
C LEU A 69 1.89 4.30 -4.30
N LYS A 70 2.88 3.84 -5.09
CA LYS A 70 2.66 3.45 -6.50
C LYS A 70 1.57 2.37 -6.60
N LYS A 71 1.66 1.31 -5.78
CA LYS A 71 0.68 0.22 -5.75
C LYS A 71 -0.72 0.69 -5.38
N MET A 72 -0.85 1.64 -4.44
CA MET A 72 -2.14 2.25 -4.10
C MET A 72 -2.80 2.93 -5.30
N TYR A 73 -2.01 3.64 -6.12
CA TYR A 73 -2.52 4.28 -7.33
C TYR A 73 -2.95 3.25 -8.39
N VAL A 74 -2.18 2.18 -8.59
CA VAL A 74 -2.55 1.10 -9.53
C VAL A 74 -3.93 0.53 -9.21
N ILE A 75 -4.22 0.31 -7.93
CA ILE A 75 -5.55 -0.15 -7.46
C ILE A 75 -6.62 0.87 -7.83
N HIS A 76 -6.37 2.16 -7.60
CA HIS A 76 -7.30 3.23 -7.96
C HIS A 76 -7.55 3.30 -9.47
N HIS A 77 -6.52 3.14 -10.28
CA HIS A 77 -6.62 3.12 -11.75
C HIS A 77 -7.54 2.00 -12.24
N TYR A 78 -7.35 0.78 -11.73
CA TYR A 78 -8.23 -0.34 -12.09
C TYR A 78 -9.65 -0.16 -11.56
N GLU A 79 -9.84 0.51 -10.43
CA GLU A 79 -11.17 0.86 -9.94
C GLU A 79 -11.88 1.85 -10.87
N LEU A 80 -11.18 2.87 -11.36
CA LEU A 80 -11.74 3.82 -12.34
C LEU A 80 -12.15 3.10 -13.62
N LYS A 81 -11.29 2.22 -14.15
CA LYS A 81 -11.59 1.40 -15.33
C LYS A 81 -12.78 0.47 -15.11
N LEU A 82 -12.89 -0.14 -13.93
CA LEU A 82 -14.02 -0.98 -13.57
C LEU A 82 -15.33 -0.17 -13.54
N ARG A 83 -15.33 1.00 -12.89
CA ARG A 83 -16.50 1.90 -12.83
C ARG A 83 -16.93 2.36 -14.23
N ALA A 84 -15.98 2.76 -15.07
CA ALA A 84 -16.25 3.16 -16.44
C ALA A 84 -16.90 2.02 -17.27
N ASN A 85 -16.41 0.78 -17.11
CA ASN A 85 -16.99 -0.39 -17.78
C ASN A 85 -18.41 -0.71 -17.29
N ILE A 86 -18.67 -0.61 -15.98
CA ILE A 86 -20.01 -0.80 -15.41
C ILE A 86 -20.98 0.26 -15.93
N THR A 87 -20.58 1.53 -15.96
CA THR A 87 -21.42 2.59 -16.54
C THR A 87 -21.66 2.37 -18.03
N GLY A 88 -20.67 1.86 -18.76
CA GLY A 88 -20.82 1.49 -20.17
C GLY A 88 -21.78 0.32 -20.39
N LEU A 89 -21.80 -0.66 -19.49
CA LEU A 89 -22.75 -1.79 -19.51
C LEU A 89 -24.21 -1.34 -19.37
N LEU A 90 -24.48 -0.38 -18.48
CA LEU A 90 -25.84 0.12 -18.24
C LEU A 90 -26.45 0.84 -19.46
N LYS A 91 -25.63 1.32 -20.40
CA LYS A 91 -26.08 2.07 -21.58
C LYS A 91 -26.35 1.19 -22.81
N ASP A 92 -25.84 -0.04 -22.84
CA ASP A 92 -25.88 -0.90 -24.01
C ASP A 92 -27.06 -1.89 -23.94
N THR A 93 -28.03 -1.78 -24.86
CA THR A 93 -29.25 -2.61 -24.89
C THR A 93 -29.21 -3.78 -25.88
N ILE A 94 -28.22 -3.86 -26.78
CA ILE A 94 -28.15 -4.89 -27.84
C ILE A 94 -26.92 -5.78 -27.64
N ILE A 95 -27.15 -7.09 -27.49
CA ILE A 95 -26.13 -8.10 -27.13
C ILE A 95 -25.68 -8.94 -28.35
N SER A 96 -26.56 -9.19 -29.31
CA SER A 96 -26.22 -9.90 -30.56
C SER A 96 -27.27 -9.61 -31.62
N VAL A 97 -26.82 -9.38 -32.85
CA VAL A 97 -27.68 -9.32 -34.04
C VAL A 97 -27.18 -10.39 -35.01
N THR A 98 -28.10 -11.27 -35.39
CA THR A 98 -27.86 -12.30 -36.41
C THR A 98 -28.83 -12.01 -37.55
N ASP A 99 -28.29 -11.73 -38.72
CA ASP A 99 -29.02 -11.66 -39.98
C ASP A 99 -28.49 -12.79 -40.88
N ASP A 100 -29.26 -13.29 -41.85
CA ASP A 100 -29.13 -14.60 -42.52
C ASP A 100 -27.73 -14.98 -43.09
N ASN A 101 -26.75 -14.06 -43.14
CA ASN A 101 -25.35 -14.36 -43.45
C ASN A 101 -24.32 -13.50 -42.67
N SER A 102 -24.73 -12.80 -41.61
CA SER A 102 -23.82 -11.99 -40.80
C SER A 102 -24.20 -11.99 -39.33
N SER A 103 -23.23 -12.32 -38.47
CA SER A 103 -23.37 -12.23 -37.02
C SER A 103 -22.37 -11.21 -36.47
N VAL A 104 -22.85 -10.24 -35.69
CA VAL A 104 -21.99 -9.34 -34.91
C VAL A 104 -22.08 -9.75 -33.45
N ILE A 105 -20.99 -10.29 -32.92
CA ILE A 105 -20.86 -10.63 -31.50
C ILE A 105 -20.08 -9.50 -30.83
N LYS A 106 -20.76 -8.78 -29.93
CA LYS A 106 -20.12 -7.75 -29.11
C LYS A 106 -19.31 -8.43 -28.01
N VAL A 107 -18.12 -7.89 -27.71
CA VAL A 107 -17.31 -8.36 -26.57
C VAL A 107 -18.14 -8.34 -25.28
N ASN A 108 -18.05 -9.43 -24.51
CA ASN A 108 -18.77 -9.56 -23.25
C ASN A 108 -18.13 -8.67 -22.18
N LYS A 109 -18.65 -7.44 -22.05
CA LYS A 109 -18.21 -6.45 -21.07
C LYS A 109 -18.37 -6.90 -19.61
N ASN A 110 -19.24 -7.88 -19.33
CA ASN A 110 -19.36 -8.47 -17.99
C ASN A 110 -18.12 -9.28 -17.64
N GLU A 111 -17.60 -10.08 -18.57
CA GLU A 111 -16.35 -10.82 -18.37
C GLU A 111 -15.17 -9.87 -18.18
N VAL A 112 -15.09 -8.78 -18.96
CA VAL A 112 -14.07 -7.74 -18.76
C VAL A 112 -14.15 -7.14 -17.36
N SER A 113 -15.36 -6.87 -16.87
CA SER A 113 -15.57 -6.32 -15.51
C SER A 113 -15.14 -7.31 -14.43
N LYS A 114 -15.41 -8.61 -14.61
CA LYS A 114 -14.93 -9.67 -13.70
C LYS A 114 -13.40 -9.74 -13.66
N VAL A 115 -12.74 -9.73 -14.82
CA VAL A 115 -11.28 -9.76 -14.91
C VAL A 115 -10.66 -8.54 -14.24
N LEU A 116 -11.19 -7.34 -14.49
CA LEU A 116 -10.72 -6.12 -13.83
C LEU A 116 -10.89 -6.16 -12.31
N ALA A 117 -12.02 -6.67 -11.83
CA ALA A 117 -12.24 -6.86 -10.39
C ALA A 117 -11.25 -7.86 -9.78
N GLN A 118 -10.93 -8.95 -10.49
CA GLN A 118 -9.93 -9.93 -10.07
C GLN A 118 -8.53 -9.31 -9.98
N ILE A 119 -8.11 -8.57 -11.02
CA ILE A 119 -6.83 -7.86 -11.02
C ILE A 119 -6.76 -6.91 -9.82
N LYS A 120 -7.78 -6.06 -9.63
CA LYS A 120 -7.83 -5.13 -8.49
C LYS A 120 -7.67 -5.85 -7.15
N ASN A 121 -8.33 -6.99 -6.97
CA ASN A 121 -8.23 -7.78 -5.73
C ASN A 121 -6.84 -8.40 -5.53
N GLN A 122 -6.19 -8.85 -6.60
CA GLN A 122 -4.81 -9.32 -6.56
C GLN A 122 -3.84 -8.19 -6.16
N GLU A 123 -3.96 -7.03 -6.80
CA GLU A 123 -3.16 -5.85 -6.48
C GLU A 123 -3.34 -5.42 -5.01
N TYR A 124 -4.57 -5.48 -4.51
CA TYR A 124 -4.88 -5.20 -3.11
C TYR A 124 -4.25 -6.22 -2.14
N ALA A 125 -4.27 -7.50 -2.48
CA ALA A 125 -3.62 -8.54 -1.68
C ALA A 125 -2.09 -8.35 -1.64
N GLU A 126 -1.49 -7.95 -2.77
CA GLU A 126 -0.06 -7.62 -2.83
C GLU A 126 0.28 -6.38 -2.00
N LEU A 127 -0.55 -5.33 -2.06
CA LEU A 127 -0.41 -4.15 -1.21
C LEU A 127 -0.39 -4.53 0.28
N GLN A 128 -1.32 -5.38 0.73
CA GLN A 128 -1.35 -5.85 2.11
C GLN A 128 -0.08 -6.60 2.52
N LYS A 129 0.48 -7.42 1.63
CA LYS A 129 1.75 -8.12 1.86
C LYS A 129 2.90 -7.12 2.00
N MET A 130 2.99 -6.12 1.13
CA MET A 130 4.03 -5.08 1.18
C MET A 130 3.96 -4.28 2.49
N VAL A 131 2.78 -3.83 2.89
CA VAL A 131 2.58 -3.09 4.15
C VAL A 131 2.95 -3.95 5.35
N THR A 132 2.57 -5.22 5.35
CA THR A 132 2.91 -6.17 6.43
C THR A 132 4.42 -6.41 6.51
N ALA A 133 5.09 -6.58 5.36
CA ALA A 133 6.53 -6.75 5.29
C ALA A 133 7.27 -5.51 5.80
N PHE A 134 6.82 -4.31 5.40
CA PHE A 134 7.36 -3.03 5.86
C PHE A 134 7.25 -2.89 7.39
N ARG A 135 6.04 -3.09 7.94
CA ARG A 135 5.81 -3.02 9.39
C ARG A 135 6.66 -4.03 10.17
N ARG A 136 6.84 -5.24 9.64
CA ARG A 136 7.69 -6.26 10.27
C ARG A 136 9.14 -5.81 10.35
N ARG A 137 9.66 -5.12 9.33
CA ARG A 137 11.03 -4.63 9.32
C ARG A 137 11.23 -3.46 10.29
N GLU A 138 10.29 -2.51 10.32
CA GLU A 138 10.36 -1.36 11.23
C GLU A 138 10.07 -1.72 12.69
N ALA A 139 9.44 -2.87 12.94
CA ALA A 139 9.17 -3.36 14.28
C ALA A 139 10.48 -3.69 15.02
N LYS A 140 10.91 -2.81 15.93
CA LYS A 140 11.97 -3.10 16.90
C LYS A 140 11.34 -3.87 18.07
N PRO A 141 11.77 -5.12 18.36
CA PRO A 141 11.25 -5.85 19.51
C PRO A 141 11.64 -5.10 20.77
N ILE A 142 10.65 -4.78 21.60
CA ILE A 142 10.90 -4.25 22.94
C ILE A 142 11.33 -5.44 23.80
N GLN A 143 12.56 -5.41 24.28
CA GLN A 143 12.99 -6.40 25.27
C GLN A 143 12.29 -6.07 26.58
N VAL A 144 11.42 -6.97 27.02
CA VAL A 144 10.96 -7.00 28.41
C VAL A 144 12.01 -7.79 29.17
N ALA A 145 13.10 -7.13 29.56
CA ALA A 145 13.99 -7.69 30.55
C ALA A 145 13.18 -7.74 31.85
N GLY A 146 12.90 -8.95 32.35
CA GLY A 146 12.23 -9.09 33.63
C GLY A 146 13.04 -8.38 34.71
N ASP A 147 12.40 -7.50 35.46
CA ASP A 147 12.94 -6.86 36.68
C ASP A 147 13.11 -7.89 37.83
N ASP A 148 13.27 -9.16 37.48
CA ASP A 148 13.26 -10.32 38.38
C ASP A 148 14.68 -10.72 38.81
N THR A 149 15.63 -9.79 38.71
CA THR A 149 17.00 -9.93 39.24
C THR A 149 17.30 -8.94 40.35
N VAL A 150 16.26 -8.45 41.04
CA VAL A 150 16.45 -7.86 42.36
C VAL A 150 16.80 -9.01 43.32
N VAL A 151 18.08 -9.11 43.68
CA VAL A 151 18.52 -9.98 44.78
C VAL A 151 17.73 -9.56 46.01
N ASP A 152 16.79 -10.39 46.43
CA ASP A 152 16.12 -10.21 47.70
C ASP A 152 17.17 -10.28 48.81
N ASN A 153 17.48 -9.14 49.40
CA ASN A 153 18.45 -8.99 50.48
C ASN A 153 17.96 -9.63 51.80
N ARG A 154 16.91 -10.46 51.77
CA ARG A 154 16.39 -11.21 52.92
C ARG A 154 17.06 -12.57 53.14
N LEU A 155 17.85 -13.09 52.20
CA LEU A 155 18.56 -14.36 52.37
C LEU A 155 19.94 -14.26 53.05
N SER A 156 20.37 -13.06 53.47
CA SER A 156 21.65 -12.87 54.16
C SER A 156 21.67 -13.37 55.62
N LYS A 157 20.51 -13.67 56.22
CA LYS A 157 20.43 -13.93 57.68
C LYS A 157 20.66 -15.39 58.13
N TYR A 158 20.84 -16.35 57.22
CA TYR A 158 20.96 -17.77 57.58
C TYR A 158 22.24 -18.48 57.11
N ASN A 159 23.19 -17.78 56.49
CA ASN A 159 24.46 -18.38 56.06
C ASN A 159 25.57 -18.29 57.13
N SER A 160 25.26 -18.60 58.39
CA SER A 160 26.27 -19.00 59.37
C SER A 160 26.12 -20.50 59.64
N PHE A 161 26.50 -21.31 58.66
CA PHE A 161 26.83 -22.71 58.94
C PHE A 161 28.04 -22.73 59.87
N ASN A 162 27.76 -22.98 61.14
CA ASN A 162 28.76 -23.12 62.19
C ASN A 162 29.60 -24.37 61.87
N ARG A 163 30.73 -24.18 61.20
CA ARG A 163 31.76 -25.23 61.07
C ARG A 163 32.40 -25.38 62.44
N ILE A 164 31.96 -26.40 63.19
CA ILE A 164 32.67 -26.87 64.38
C ILE A 164 34.00 -27.44 63.89
N ASN A 165 35.10 -26.75 64.21
CA ASN A 165 36.45 -27.30 64.14
C ASN A 165 36.78 -27.90 65.51
N ASN A 166 37.24 -29.16 65.48
CA ASN A 166 37.59 -30.09 66.57
C ASN A 166 36.44 -30.69 67.37
#